data_AF-A0AAV0X230-F1
#
_entry.id   AF-A0AAV0X230-F1
#
_cell.length_a   1.000
_cell.length_b   1.000
_cell.length_c   1.000
_cell.angle_alpha   90.00
_cell.angle_beta   90.00
_cell.angle_gamma   90.00
#
_symmetry.space_group_name_H-M   'P 1'
#
loop_
_entity.id
_entity.type
_entity.pdbx_description
1 polymer ?
#
loop_
_entity_poly.entity_id
_entity_poly.type
_entity_poly.pdbx_seq_one_letter_code
_entity_poly.pdbx_strand_id
1 'polypeptide(L)'
;MPADDLPKRILLSFTPPLRSRFVYVDFLGPCLAFILLATILGYGHAYKTPSAIYHRSPTEVLAVYCLSMPAICYILTRLGKSSISFLQILSLLGYGLYGYVFTLVISFISDETNNVIFYLAMILFTGTSVFRTCLIILLTIKLPAIRLLVCSIIAILQTLFVVFLYFTFVHSSFAFHKH
;
A
#
# COMPACT_ATOMS: atom_id res chain seq x y z
N MET A 1 -1.65 -11.07 -21.27
CA MET A 1 -0.20 -11.39 -21.29
C MET A 1 0.04 -12.62 -20.42
N PRO A 2 0.96 -13.51 -20.81
CA PRO A 2 1.28 -14.74 -20.08
C PRO A 2 1.78 -14.47 -18.65
N ALA A 3 1.71 -15.50 -17.79
CA ALA A 3 2.10 -15.45 -16.38
C ALA A 3 3.59 -15.14 -16.17
N ASP A 4 4.43 -15.41 -17.17
CA ASP A 4 5.89 -15.29 -17.12
C ASP A 4 6.40 -13.84 -16.98
N ASP A 5 5.54 -12.84 -17.22
CA ASP A 5 5.89 -11.41 -17.08
C ASP A 5 5.56 -10.82 -15.68
N LEU A 6 5.15 -11.63 -14.70
CA LEU A 6 4.85 -11.17 -13.34
C LEU A 6 5.96 -10.30 -12.70
N PRO A 7 7.25 -10.69 -12.70
CA PRO A 7 8.30 -9.87 -12.08
C PRO A 7 8.46 -8.52 -12.78
N LYS A 8 8.30 -8.47 -14.11
CA LYS A 8 8.31 -7.20 -14.86
C LYS A 8 7.15 -6.31 -14.44
N ARG A 9 5.96 -6.87 -14.19
CA ARG A 9 4.79 -6.10 -13.72
C ARG A 9 5.00 -5.52 -12.31
N ILE A 10 5.64 -6.28 -11.43
CA ILE A 10 6.02 -5.80 -10.09
C ILE A 10 7.05 -4.68 -10.21
N LEU A 11 8.11 -4.84 -11.01
CA LEU A 11 9.08 -3.76 -11.24
C LEU A 11 8.43 -2.52 -11.84
N LEU A 12 7.51 -2.72 -12.78
CA LEU A 12 6.76 -1.62 -13.37
C LEU A 12 5.97 -0.87 -12.30
N SER A 13 5.42 -1.51 -11.25
CA SER A 13 4.63 -0.85 -10.19
C SER A 13 5.39 0.27 -9.46
N PHE A 14 6.71 0.27 -9.52
CA PHE A 14 7.57 1.33 -8.98
C PHE A 14 7.93 2.42 -10.00
N THR A 15 7.74 2.16 -11.30
CA THR A 15 8.06 3.11 -12.37
C THR A 15 6.86 3.99 -12.75
N PRO A 16 7.05 5.32 -12.92
CA PRO A 16 5.97 6.21 -13.32
C PRO A 16 5.53 5.93 -14.78
N PRO A 17 4.22 6.01 -15.08
CA PRO A 17 3.71 5.81 -16.44
C PRO A 17 4.01 7.04 -17.30
N LEU A 18 5.18 7.06 -17.95
CA LEU A 18 5.62 8.17 -18.79
C LEU A 18 4.87 8.27 -20.13
N ARG A 19 4.29 7.17 -20.63
CA ARG A 19 3.68 7.13 -21.98
C ARG A 19 2.35 6.36 -22.10
N SER A 20 2.01 5.51 -21.13
CA SER A 20 0.87 4.61 -21.21
C SER A 20 -0.10 4.81 -20.05
N ARG A 21 -1.38 5.03 -20.35
CA ARG A 21 -2.48 5.09 -19.37
C ARG A 21 -3.03 3.71 -19.00
N PHE A 22 -2.48 2.63 -19.56
CA PHE A 22 -3.03 1.30 -19.39
C PHE A 22 -2.75 0.78 -17.98
N VAL A 23 -3.81 0.69 -17.18
CA VAL A 23 -3.82 -0.07 -15.93
C VAL A 23 -4.24 -1.49 -16.27
N TYR A 24 -3.30 -2.42 -16.17
CA TYR A 24 -3.59 -3.84 -16.34
C TYR A 24 -4.50 -4.32 -15.21
N VAL A 25 -5.54 -5.06 -15.58
CA VAL A 25 -6.50 -5.65 -14.64
C VAL A 25 -6.09 -7.10 -14.45
N ASP A 26 -5.15 -7.32 -13.53
CA ASP A 26 -4.71 -8.66 -13.14
C ASP A 26 -4.78 -8.78 -11.62
N PHE A 27 -5.45 -9.83 -11.13
CA PHE A 27 -5.63 -10.04 -9.69
C PHE A 27 -4.56 -10.94 -9.07
N LEU A 28 -3.82 -11.69 -9.87
CA LEU A 28 -2.77 -12.61 -9.38
C LEU A 28 -1.71 -11.86 -8.55
N GLY A 29 -1.19 -10.74 -9.08
CA GLY A 29 -0.20 -9.90 -8.37
C GLY A 29 -0.76 -9.32 -7.07
N PRO A 30 -1.88 -8.58 -7.10
CA PRO A 30 -2.55 -8.07 -5.89
C PRO A 30 -2.82 -9.12 -4.82
N CYS A 31 -3.32 -10.31 -5.20
CA CYS A 31 -3.56 -11.40 -4.25
C CYS A 31 -2.26 -11.93 -3.64
N LEU A 32 -1.21 -12.07 -4.45
CA LEU A 32 0.12 -12.48 -3.96
C LEU A 32 0.70 -11.43 -3.00
N ALA A 33 0.57 -10.14 -3.31
CA ALA A 33 0.99 -9.06 -2.43
C ALA A 33 0.22 -9.07 -1.10
N PHE A 34 -1.09 -9.33 -1.13
CA PHE A 34 -1.90 -9.48 0.08
C PHE A 34 -1.39 -10.64 0.96
N ILE A 35 -1.15 -11.81 0.36
CA ILE A 35 -0.67 -12.99 1.10
C ILE A 35 0.72 -12.71 1.70
N LEU A 36 1.65 -12.17 0.91
CA LEU A 36 2.98 -11.81 1.41
C LEU A 36 2.91 -10.82 2.57
N LEU A 37 2.11 -9.76 2.43
CA LEU A 37 1.96 -8.75 3.47
C LEU A 37 1.32 -9.36 4.73
N ALA A 38 0.29 -10.19 4.58
CA ALA A 38 -0.32 -10.92 5.69
C ALA A 38 0.69 -11.82 6.42
N THR A 39 1.56 -12.52 5.68
CA THR A 39 2.60 -13.37 6.29
C THR A 39 3.66 -12.56 7.04
N ILE A 40 4.13 -11.44 6.49
CA ILE A 40 5.12 -10.56 7.15
C ILE A 40 4.54 -9.99 8.45
N LEU A 41 3.30 -9.49 8.40
CA LEU A 41 2.62 -8.96 9.57
C LEU A 41 2.33 -10.05 10.60
N GLY A 42 1.95 -11.25 10.16
CA GLY A 42 1.75 -12.41 11.02
C GLY A 42 3.04 -12.81 11.74
N TYR A 43 4.18 -12.78 11.04
CA TYR A 43 5.50 -13.02 11.62
C TYR A 43 5.86 -11.97 12.68
N GLY A 44 5.70 -10.68 12.38
CA GLY A 44 5.95 -9.60 13.34
C GLY A 44 5.03 -9.67 14.58
N HIS A 45 3.76 -10.04 14.38
CA HIS A 45 2.80 -10.24 15.46
C HIS A 45 3.15 -11.44 16.37
N ALA A 46 3.59 -12.56 15.78
CA ALA A 46 4.04 -13.75 16.50
C ALA A 46 5.33 -13.52 17.31
N TYR A 47 6.18 -12.59 16.87
CA TYR A 47 7.40 -12.24 17.60
C TYR A 47 7.13 -11.33 18.81
N LYS A 48 6.04 -10.54 18.79
CA LYS A 48 5.61 -9.64 19.88
C LYS A 48 4.74 -10.29 20.97
N THR A 49 4.47 -11.60 20.88
CA THR A 49 3.39 -12.25 21.66
C THR A 49 3.69 -12.62 23.13
N PRO A 50 4.58 -11.92 23.87
CA PRO A 50 4.41 -11.80 25.32
C PRO A 50 3.72 -10.49 25.76
N SER A 51 3.70 -9.44 24.94
CA SER A 51 3.37 -8.06 25.38
C SER A 51 2.32 -7.32 24.53
N ALA A 52 1.84 -7.91 23.43
CA ALA A 52 0.87 -7.27 22.55
C ALA A 52 -0.59 -7.45 23.02
N ILE A 53 -1.17 -6.38 23.58
CA ILE A 53 -2.60 -6.24 23.95
C ILE A 53 -3.52 -6.07 22.70
N TYR A 54 -2.94 -6.05 21.49
CA TYR A 54 -3.70 -5.88 20.26
C TYR A 54 -4.35 -7.20 19.82
N HIS A 55 -5.59 -7.43 20.28
CA HIS A 55 -6.38 -8.65 20.00
C HIS A 55 -6.85 -8.79 18.54
N ARG A 56 -6.64 -7.79 17.68
CA ARG A 56 -7.10 -7.85 16.29
C ARG A 56 -6.03 -8.48 15.41
N SER A 57 -6.44 -9.48 14.62
CA SER A 57 -5.50 -10.20 13.76
C SER A 57 -4.94 -9.29 12.66
N PRO A 58 -3.66 -9.42 12.29
CA PRO A 58 -3.08 -8.60 11.22
C PRO A 58 -3.79 -8.81 9.87
N THR A 59 -4.32 -10.00 9.63
CA THR A 59 -5.13 -10.36 8.46
C THR A 59 -6.45 -9.60 8.41
N GLU A 60 -7.14 -9.41 9.53
CA GLU A 60 -8.38 -8.62 9.57
C GLU A 60 -8.12 -7.15 9.25
N VAL A 61 -7.07 -6.56 9.83
CA VAL A 61 -6.67 -5.18 9.55
C VAL A 61 -6.39 -5.00 8.06
N LEU A 62 -5.62 -5.92 7.48
CA LEU A 62 -5.27 -5.85 6.06
C LEU A 62 -6.48 -6.07 5.15
N ALA A 63 -7.39 -6.99 5.50
CA ALA A 63 -8.62 -7.24 4.74
C ALA A 63 -9.53 -6.00 4.73
N VAL A 64 -9.73 -5.37 5.88
CA VAL A 64 -10.50 -4.13 5.99
C VAL A 64 -9.87 -3.03 5.15
N TYR A 65 -8.54 -2.89 5.18
CA TYR A 65 -7.84 -1.92 4.34
C TYR A 65 -8.02 -2.20 2.84
N CYS A 66 -7.83 -3.44 2.41
CA CYS A 66 -7.93 -3.83 1.00
C CYS A 66 -9.35 -3.67 0.44
N LEU A 67 -10.39 -3.75 1.29
CA LEU A 67 -11.76 -3.48 0.88
C LEU A 67 -12.09 -1.98 0.91
N SER A 68 -11.70 -1.29 1.99
CA SER A 68 -12.06 0.12 2.21
C SER A 68 -11.31 1.08 1.28
N MET A 69 -10.01 0.88 1.03
CA MET A 69 -9.23 1.81 0.21
C MET A 69 -9.72 1.91 -1.24
N PRO A 70 -9.95 0.81 -1.98
CA PRO A 70 -10.50 0.88 -3.33
C PRO A 70 -11.89 1.51 -3.35
N ALA A 71 -12.72 1.26 -2.34
CA ALA A 71 -14.05 1.88 -2.22
C ALA A 71 -13.96 3.40 -2.02
N ILE A 72 -13.11 3.87 -1.10
CA ILE A 72 -12.85 5.30 -0.87
C ILE A 72 -12.30 5.94 -2.14
N CYS A 73 -11.30 5.31 -2.78
CA CYS A 73 -10.70 5.80 -4.01
C CYS A 73 -11.73 5.88 -5.15
N TYR A 74 -12.64 4.91 -5.26
CA TYR A 74 -13.70 4.92 -6.26
C TYR A 74 -14.68 6.09 -6.04
N ILE A 75 -15.11 6.33 -4.80
CA ILE A 75 -15.99 7.46 -4.47
C ILE A 75 -15.30 8.78 -4.80
N LEU A 76 -14.05 8.96 -4.36
CA LEU A 76 -13.27 10.19 -4.61
C LEU A 76 -13.04 10.44 -6.10
N THR A 77 -12.69 9.41 -6.87
CA THR A 77 -12.48 9.54 -8.32
C THR A 77 -13.79 9.78 -9.08
N ARG A 78 -14.94 9.31 -8.56
CA ARG A 78 -16.27 9.64 -9.10
C ARG A 78 -16.64 11.10 -8.90
N LEU A 79 -16.31 11.70 -7.75
CA LEU A 79 -16.47 13.15 -7.53
C LEU A 79 -15.68 13.97 -8.56
N GLY A 80 -14.50 13.49 -8.96
CA GLY A 80 -13.67 14.09 -10.01
C GLY A 80 -14.13 13.82 -11.46
N LYS A 81 -15.27 13.15 -11.68
CA LYS A 81 -15.74 12.70 -13.01
C LYS A 81 -14.67 11.91 -13.78
N SER A 82 -13.92 11.05 -13.08
CA SER A 82 -12.89 10.18 -13.67
C SER A 82 -13.50 9.10 -14.56
N SER A 83 -12.77 8.69 -15.60
CA SER A 83 -13.12 7.57 -16.49
C SER A 83 -12.53 6.21 -16.07
N ILE A 84 -11.87 6.14 -14.90
CA ILE A 84 -11.26 4.90 -14.41
C ILE A 84 -12.32 3.92 -13.91
N SER A 85 -12.15 2.63 -14.21
CA SER A 85 -13.06 1.59 -13.72
C SER A 85 -12.70 1.14 -12.30
N PHE A 86 -13.66 0.59 -11.55
CA PHE A 86 -13.41 0.07 -10.20
C PHE A 86 -12.34 -1.03 -10.19
N LEU A 87 -12.36 -1.93 -11.18
CA LEU A 87 -11.38 -3.02 -11.30
C LEU A 87 -9.97 -2.49 -11.58
N GLN A 88 -9.84 -1.40 -12.34
CA GLN A 88 -8.56 -0.74 -12.56
C GLN A 88 -8.03 -0.11 -11.27
N ILE A 89 -8.88 0.55 -10.48
CA ILE A 89 -8.51 1.07 -9.16
C ILE A 89 -8.05 -0.08 -8.25
N LEU A 90 -8.83 -1.16 -8.17
CA LEU A 90 -8.53 -2.30 -7.32
C LEU A 90 -7.19 -2.96 -7.68
N SER A 91 -6.94 -3.19 -8.97
CA SER A 91 -5.65 -3.68 -9.45
C SER A 91 -4.52 -2.70 -9.14
N LEU A 92 -4.72 -1.40 -9.41
CA LEU A 92 -3.71 -0.36 -9.18
C LEU A 92 -3.28 -0.28 -7.71
N LEU A 93 -4.24 -0.22 -6.79
CA LEU A 93 -3.95 -0.20 -5.34
C LEU A 93 -3.38 -1.54 -4.87
N GLY A 94 -3.86 -2.66 -5.43
CA GLY A 94 -3.35 -3.98 -5.13
C GLY A 94 -1.87 -4.16 -5.51
N TYR A 95 -1.45 -3.69 -6.69
CA TYR A 95 -0.04 -3.63 -7.05
C TYR A 95 0.74 -2.60 -6.20
N GLY A 96 0.04 -1.61 -5.65
CA GLY A 96 0.63 -0.65 -4.72
C GLY A 96 1.09 -1.29 -3.40
N LEU A 97 0.44 -2.39 -2.97
CA LEU A 97 0.80 -3.15 -1.76
C LEU A 97 2.23 -3.69 -1.79
N TYR A 98 2.80 -3.94 -2.98
CA TYR A 98 4.20 -4.36 -3.08
C TYR A 98 5.16 -3.32 -2.48
N GLY A 99 4.83 -2.02 -2.56
CA GLY A 99 5.61 -0.98 -1.88
C GLY A 99 5.65 -1.18 -0.36
N TYR A 100 4.54 -1.59 0.24
CA TYR A 100 4.47 -1.90 1.67
C TYR A 100 5.27 -3.17 1.98
N VAL A 101 5.15 -4.21 1.15
CA VAL A 101 5.91 -5.46 1.31
C VAL A 101 7.40 -5.18 1.35
N PHE A 102 7.96 -4.49 0.35
CA PHE A 102 9.40 -4.19 0.33
C PHE A 102 9.82 -3.28 1.48
N THR A 103 9.01 -2.27 1.81
CA THR A 103 9.30 -1.37 2.94
C THR A 103 9.42 -2.16 4.24
N LEU A 104 8.43 -3.01 4.54
CA LEU A 104 8.42 -3.78 5.79
C LEU A 104 9.48 -4.88 5.82
N VAL A 105 9.75 -5.57 4.70
CA VAL A 105 10.81 -6.58 4.63
C VAL A 105 12.19 -5.97 4.92
N ILE A 106 12.50 -4.82 4.31
CA ILE A 106 13.76 -4.12 4.56
C ILE A 106 13.86 -3.70 6.03
N SER A 107 12.77 -3.19 6.60
CA SER A 107 12.70 -2.84 8.01
C SER A 107 12.84 -4.06 8.94
N PHE A 108 12.40 -5.25 8.50
CA PHE A 108 12.54 -6.48 9.27
C PHE A 108 13.98 -7.03 9.27
N ILE A 109 14.68 -6.87 8.14
CA ILE A 109 16.09 -7.28 8.00
C ILE A 109 17.02 -6.31 8.75
N SER A 110 16.60 -5.05 8.90
CA SER A 110 17.37 -4.00 9.54
C SER A 110 17.16 -3.99 11.05
N ASP A 111 18.16 -3.51 11.79
CA ASP A 111 18.09 -3.41 13.25
C ASP A 111 16.89 -2.54 13.70
N GLU A 112 16.02 -3.12 14.53
CA GLU A 112 14.70 -2.59 14.92
C GLU A 112 14.78 -1.26 15.70
N THR A 113 15.95 -0.99 16.27
CA THR A 113 16.24 0.22 17.04
C THR A 113 16.37 1.48 16.17
N ASN A 114 16.67 1.34 14.88
CA ASN A 114 16.91 2.49 13.99
C ASN A 114 15.76 2.73 13.00
N ASN A 115 14.84 3.61 13.37
CA ASN A 115 13.71 4.03 12.53
C ASN A 115 14.13 4.74 11.22
N VAL A 116 15.39 5.20 11.10
CA VAL A 116 15.87 5.89 9.89
C VAL A 116 15.78 4.99 8.66
N ILE A 117 16.08 3.69 8.81
CA ILE A 117 16.05 2.74 7.70
C ILE A 117 14.61 2.50 7.24
N PHE A 118 13.67 2.42 8.17
CA PHE A 118 12.24 2.37 7.85
C PHE A 118 11.79 3.59 7.05
N TYR A 119 12.13 4.82 7.49
CA TYR A 119 11.74 6.02 6.76
C TYR A 119 12.37 6.10 5.37
N LEU A 120 13.63 5.71 5.21
CA LEU A 120 14.28 5.64 3.90
C LEU A 120 13.61 4.62 2.98
N ALA A 121 13.35 3.40 3.47
CA ALA A 121 12.65 2.38 2.70
C ALA A 121 11.21 2.82 2.34
N MET A 122 10.51 3.49 3.27
CA MET A 122 9.18 4.03 3.05
C MET A 122 9.19 5.08 1.93
N ILE A 123 10.13 6.03 1.94
CA ILE A 123 10.24 7.05 0.90
C ILE A 123 10.53 6.40 -0.46
N LEU A 124 11.45 5.43 -0.51
CA LEU A 124 11.88 4.81 -1.75
C LEU A 124 10.83 3.87 -2.36
N PHE A 125 10.27 2.94 -1.59
CA PHE A 125 9.37 1.91 -2.12
C PHE A 125 7.91 2.30 -2.00
N THR A 126 7.47 2.73 -0.81
CA THR A 126 6.08 3.16 -0.62
C THR A 126 5.83 4.49 -1.34
N GLY A 127 6.75 5.46 -1.22
CA GLY A 127 6.62 6.77 -1.86
C GLY A 127 6.53 6.69 -3.38
N THR A 128 7.35 5.87 -4.05
CA THR A 128 7.28 5.68 -5.51
C THR A 128 6.00 4.99 -5.96
N SER A 129 5.53 3.98 -5.21
CA SER A 129 4.25 3.30 -5.44
C SER A 129 3.04 4.25 -5.32
N VAL A 130 3.02 5.07 -4.26
CA VAL A 130 2.01 6.11 -4.02
C VAL A 130 2.07 7.16 -5.13
N PHE A 131 3.27 7.62 -5.50
CA PHE A 131 3.48 8.60 -6.55
C PHE A 131 2.95 8.12 -7.90
N ARG A 132 3.23 6.87 -8.29
CA ARG A 132 2.65 6.24 -9.48
C ARG A 132 1.12 6.26 -9.43
N THR A 133 0.54 5.83 -8.31
CA THR A 133 -0.92 5.78 -8.13
C THR A 133 -1.54 7.17 -8.29
N CYS A 134 -0.94 8.17 -7.66
CA CYS A 134 -1.32 9.57 -7.78
C CYS A 134 -1.21 10.09 -9.21
N LEU A 135 -0.13 9.79 -9.94
CA LEU A 135 0.02 10.19 -11.34
C LEU A 135 -1.09 9.61 -12.23
N ILE A 136 -1.44 8.33 -12.06
CA ILE A 136 -2.50 7.69 -12.86
C ILE A 136 -3.84 8.35 -12.58
N ILE A 137 -4.15 8.61 -11.31
CA ILE A 137 -5.40 9.29 -10.91
C ILE A 137 -5.41 10.73 -11.45
N LEU A 138 -4.29 11.43 -11.32
CA LEU A 138 -4.10 12.78 -11.83
C LEU A 138 -4.34 12.83 -13.35
N LEU A 139 -3.84 11.86 -14.12
CA LEU A 139 -4.03 11.79 -15.57
C LEU A 139 -5.47 11.43 -16.00
N THR A 140 -6.28 10.87 -15.10
CA THR A 140 -7.63 10.36 -15.44
C THR A 140 -8.76 11.31 -15.01
N ILE A 141 -8.55 12.13 -13.98
CA ILE A 141 -9.53 13.13 -13.53
C ILE A 141 -9.52 14.35 -14.45
N LYS A 142 -10.71 14.78 -14.89
CA LYS A 142 -10.90 15.93 -15.79
C LYS A 142 -10.92 17.28 -15.10
N LEU A 143 -11.38 17.36 -13.84
CA LEU A 143 -11.49 18.62 -13.10
C LEU A 143 -10.17 19.00 -12.40
N PRO A 144 -9.51 20.12 -12.77
CA PRO A 144 -8.20 20.48 -12.24
C PRO A 144 -8.18 20.76 -10.73
N ALA A 145 -9.23 21.38 -10.17
CA ALA A 145 -9.29 21.72 -8.75
C ALA A 145 -9.39 20.48 -7.84
N ILE A 146 -10.16 19.46 -8.25
CA ILE A 146 -10.42 18.25 -7.45
C ILE A 146 -9.25 17.25 -7.55
N ARG A 147 -8.47 17.30 -8.63
CA ARG A 147 -7.33 16.40 -8.88
C ARG A 147 -6.33 16.32 -7.73
N LEU A 148 -5.85 17.48 -7.29
CA LEU A 148 -4.83 17.56 -6.25
C LEU A 148 -5.39 17.13 -4.89
N LEU A 149 -6.64 17.50 -4.59
CA LEU A 149 -7.32 17.11 -3.37
C LEU A 149 -7.53 15.59 -3.29
N VAL A 150 -7.96 14.96 -4.38
CA VAL A 150 -8.15 13.50 -4.40
C VAL A 150 -6.83 12.76 -4.27
N CYS A 151 -5.79 13.18 -4.99
CA CYS A 151 -4.46 12.56 -4.86
C CYS A 151 -3.88 12.75 -3.45
N SER A 152 -4.02 13.93 -2.84
CA SER A 152 -3.48 14.18 -1.49
C SER A 152 -4.15 13.27 -0.45
N ILE A 153 -5.48 13.13 -0.47
CA ILE A 153 -6.20 12.23 0.44
C ILE A 153 -5.71 10.79 0.28
N ILE A 154 -5.59 10.31 -0.96
CA ILE A 154 -5.16 8.93 -1.24
C ILE A 154 -3.71 8.72 -0.79
N ALA A 155 -2.81 9.66 -1.08
CA ALA A 155 -1.42 9.58 -0.66
C ALA A 155 -1.26 9.58 0.85
N ILE A 156 -2.01 10.42 1.56
CA ILE A 156 -2.02 10.47 3.03
C ILE A 156 -2.52 9.14 3.59
N LEU A 157 -3.63 8.61 3.09
CA LEU A 157 -4.20 7.35 3.57
C LEU A 157 -3.26 6.15 3.34
N GLN A 158 -2.60 6.09 2.19
CA GLN A 158 -1.62 5.04 1.89
C GLN A 158 -0.38 5.14 2.78
N THR A 159 0.16 6.35 2.94
CA THR A 159 1.36 6.59 3.78
C THR A 159 1.07 6.34 5.25
N LEU A 160 -0.08 6.82 5.75
CA LEU A 160 -0.46 6.62 7.15
C LEU A 160 -0.69 5.14 7.46
N PHE A 161 -1.20 4.37 6.50
CA PHE A 161 -1.41 2.94 6.68
C PHE A 161 -0.09 2.17 6.82
N VAL A 162 0.92 2.42 5.98
CA VAL A 162 2.22 1.72 6.13
C VAL A 162 2.91 2.07 7.45
N VAL A 163 2.80 3.34 7.89
CA VAL A 163 3.30 3.80 9.19
C VAL A 163 2.58 3.07 10.32
N PHE A 164 1.26 2.96 10.23
CA PHE A 164 0.46 2.21 11.20
C PHE A 164 0.88 0.74 11.27
N LEU A 165 1.10 0.07 10.12
CA LEU A 165 1.54 -1.31 10.07
C LEU A 165 2.92 -1.51 10.71
N TYR A 166 3.87 -0.63 10.40
CA TYR A 166 5.21 -0.68 10.97
C TYR A 166 5.19 -0.56 12.49
N PHE A 167 4.55 0.47 13.04
CA PHE A 167 4.52 0.66 14.49
C PHE A 167 3.74 -0.43 15.22
N THR A 168 2.61 -0.87 14.65
CA THR A 168 1.76 -1.87 15.29
C THR A 168 2.40 -3.26 15.28
N PHE A 169 2.96 -3.70 14.14
CA PHE A 169 3.38 -5.10 13.98
C PHE A 169 4.89 -5.29 13.91
N VAL A 170 5.66 -4.28 13.50
CA VAL A 170 7.11 -4.43 13.24
C VAL A 170 7.97 -3.77 14.29
N HIS A 171 7.57 -2.64 14.90
CA HIS A 171 8.43 -1.93 15.86
C HIS A 171 8.23 -2.39 17.31
N SER A 172 9.27 -2.89 17.97
CA SER A 172 9.22 -3.49 19.32
C SER A 172 8.78 -2.55 20.44
N SER A 173 9.02 -1.24 20.32
CA SER A 173 8.80 -0.30 21.44
C SER A 173 7.33 0.11 21.66
N PHE A 174 6.41 -0.13 20.72
CA PHE A 174 5.01 0.25 20.88
C PHE A 174 4.20 -0.87 21.57
N ALA A 175 4.33 -0.95 22.89
CA ALA A 175 3.37 -1.65 23.73
C ALA A 175 2.26 -0.67 24.14
N PHE A 176 1.00 -0.96 23.83
CA PHE A 176 -0.14 -0.20 24.35
C PHE A 176 -0.19 -0.42 25.87
N HIS A 177 0.39 0.50 26.65
CA HIS A 177 0.28 0.43 28.11
C HIS A 177 -1.18 0.70 28.49
N LYS A 178 -1.75 -0.21 29.28
CA LYS A 178 -3.14 -0.13 29.76
C LYS A 178 -3.22 1.03 30.77
N HIS A 179 -4.02 2.05 30.46
CA HIS A 179 -4.54 2.96 31.48
C HIS A 179 -5.79 2.35 32.11
#